data_AF-A0A9D7PSJ5-F1
#
_entry.id   AF-A0A9D7PSJ5-F1
#
_cell.length_a   1.000
_cell.length_b   1.000
_cell.length_c   1.000
_cell.angle_alpha   90.00
_cell.angle_beta   90.00
_cell.angle_gamma   90.00
#
_symmetry.space_group_name_H-M   'P 1'
#
loop_
_entity.id
_entity.type
_entity.pdbx_description
1 polymer ?
#
loop_
_entity_poly.entity_id
_entity_poly.type
_entity_poly.pdbx_seq_one_letter_code
_entity_poly.pdbx_strand_id
1 'polypeptide(L)'
;MSGDNRIGTFQDLAKGLCVANYNKMFASGKANSARMRTPEEFGTENLNDGELGATLLRKVLFAVYKSIDKQNVKEGQNFLLTEYGFEYQSNKSLRDNISKILEYFSLLHNQLKHWQTASEASKILITAMKNESI
;
A
#
# COMPACT_ATOMS: atom_id res chain seq x y z
N MET A 1 19.96 -14.11 14.40
CA MET A 1 20.27 -12.79 13.80
C MET A 1 18.95 -12.06 13.64
N SER A 2 18.73 -11.06 14.49
CA SER A 2 17.40 -10.65 14.93
C SER A 2 16.92 -9.38 14.25
N GLY A 3 15.66 -9.37 13.79
CA GLY A 3 14.76 -8.22 13.90
C GLY A 3 14.92 -7.05 12.93
N ASP A 4 16.12 -6.50 12.80
CA ASP A 4 16.34 -5.06 12.64
C ASP A 4 16.28 -4.56 11.18
N ASN A 5 16.69 -5.37 10.21
CA ASN A 5 16.79 -4.96 8.80
C ASN A 5 15.44 -4.67 8.10
N ARG A 6 14.31 -5.05 8.70
CA ARG A 6 13.00 -5.17 8.02
C ARG A 6 12.17 -3.89 8.06
N ILE A 7 12.34 -3.10 9.11
CA ILE A 7 11.87 -1.71 9.15
C ILE A 7 12.70 -0.86 8.18
N GLY A 8 14.01 -1.15 8.05
CA GLY A 8 14.92 -0.50 7.10
C GLY A 8 14.45 -0.59 5.64
N THR A 9 14.03 -1.77 5.16
CA THR A 9 13.53 -1.92 3.77
C THR A 9 12.26 -1.10 3.49
N PHE A 10 11.35 -1.04 4.46
CA PHE A 10 10.16 -0.17 4.34
C PHE A 10 10.54 1.30 4.41
N GLN A 11 11.48 1.67 5.28
CA GLN A 11 12.01 3.02 5.37
C GLN A 11 12.68 3.47 4.07
N ASP A 12 13.45 2.60 3.41
CA ASP A 12 14.06 2.88 2.11
C ASP A 12 13.00 3.06 1.00
N LEU A 13 11.96 2.22 0.99
CA LEU A 13 10.85 2.36 0.06
C LEU A 13 10.04 3.64 0.33
N ALA A 14 9.75 3.96 1.59
CA ALA A 14 9.04 5.18 2.00
C ALA A 14 9.85 6.46 1.70
N LYS A 15 11.18 6.41 1.87
CA LYS A 15 12.10 7.48 1.45
C LYS A 15 12.10 7.66 -0.07
N GLY A 16 12.15 6.56 -0.83
CA GLY A 16 12.08 6.58 -2.30
C GLY A 16 10.74 7.08 -2.86
N LEU A 17 9.67 7.00 -2.07
CA LEU A 17 8.32 7.47 -2.41
C LEU A 17 7.96 8.83 -1.79
N CYS A 18 8.95 9.53 -1.18
CA CYS A 18 8.81 10.86 -0.60
C CYS A 18 7.75 10.97 0.53
N VAL A 19 7.59 9.93 1.35
CA VAL A 19 6.68 9.97 2.51
C VAL A 19 7.42 10.55 3.72
N ALA A 20 7.24 11.86 3.97
CA ALA A 20 7.92 12.57 5.05
C ALA A 20 7.60 12.02 6.46
N ASN A 21 6.43 11.39 6.65
CA ASN A 21 5.95 10.97 7.97
C ASN A 21 5.32 9.56 7.97
N TYR A 22 6.13 8.53 7.70
CA TYR A 22 5.68 7.14 7.59
C TYR A 22 5.44 6.45 8.96
N ASN A 23 5.74 7.10 10.09
CA ASN A 23 5.52 6.55 11.44
C ASN A 23 4.06 6.12 11.69
N LYS A 24 3.11 6.78 11.04
CA LYS A 24 1.68 6.45 11.11
C LYS A 24 1.33 5.08 10.48
N MET A 25 2.22 4.51 9.64
CA MET A 25 2.09 3.16 9.05
C MET A 25 2.34 2.02 10.02
N PHE A 26 2.92 2.32 11.18
CA PHE A 26 3.19 1.36 12.23
C PHE A 26 2.14 1.46 13.34
N ALA A 27 1.68 0.31 13.83
CA ALA A 27 0.90 0.24 15.06
C ALA A 27 1.85 0.55 16.23
N SER A 28 1.49 1.51 17.08
CA SER A 28 2.31 1.87 18.24
C SER A 28 2.22 0.78 19.31
N GLY A 29 3.31 0.05 19.48
CA GLY A 29 3.57 -0.84 20.61
C GLY A 29 5.03 -0.67 21.03
N LYS A 30 5.26 -0.19 22.26
CA LYS A 30 6.58 0.00 22.94
C LYS A 30 7.80 -0.40 22.10
N ALA A 31 8.55 0.59 21.60
CA ALA A 31 9.96 0.64 21.13
C ALA A 31 10.63 -0.55 20.38
N ASN A 32 10.07 -1.76 20.38
CA ASN A 32 10.60 -2.99 19.80
C ASN A 32 9.48 -3.85 19.16
N SER A 33 8.25 -3.31 19.03
CA SER A 33 7.09 -4.03 18.50
C SER A 33 6.22 -3.17 17.56
N ALA A 34 6.83 -2.19 16.90
CA ALA A 34 6.20 -1.45 15.81
C ALA A 34 5.95 -2.41 14.64
N ARG A 35 4.76 -3.00 14.57
CA ARG A 35 4.34 -3.81 13.42
C ARG A 35 3.65 -2.93 12.40
N MET A 36 3.84 -3.23 11.12
CA MET A 36 3.09 -2.55 10.06
C MET A 36 1.62 -2.95 10.14
N ARG A 37 0.73 -1.95 10.21
CA ARG A 37 -0.73 -2.15 10.21
C ARG A 37 -1.18 -2.72 8.87
N THR A 38 -2.10 -3.68 8.87
CA THR A 38 -2.72 -4.18 7.64
C THR A 38 -3.63 -3.11 7.00
N PRO A 39 -3.99 -3.27 5.71
CA PRO A 39 -5.02 -2.43 5.08
C PRO A 39 -6.34 -2.43 5.84
N GLU A 40 -6.75 -3.59 6.39
CA GLU A 40 -7.96 -3.74 7.21
C GLU A 40 -7.85 -3.01 8.54
N GLU A 41 -6.67 -3.05 9.19
CA GLU A 41 -6.43 -2.28 10.40
C GLU A 41 -6.51 -0.77 10.15
N PHE A 42 -6.15 -0.30 8.95
CA PHE A 42 -6.27 1.11 8.56
C PHE A 42 -7.68 1.53 8.13
N GLY A 43 -8.41 0.63 7.47
CA GLY A 43 -9.74 0.89 6.93
C GLY A 43 -9.84 2.22 6.19
N THR A 44 -10.80 3.06 6.60
CA THR A 44 -11.04 4.40 6.06
C THR A 44 -10.32 5.53 6.82
N GLU A 45 -9.54 5.22 7.87
CA GLU A 45 -8.92 6.24 8.72
C GLU A 45 -7.87 7.06 7.94
N ASN A 46 -7.83 8.37 8.17
CA ASN A 46 -6.85 9.29 7.56
C ASN A 46 -6.87 9.31 6.01
N LEU A 47 -7.99 9.00 5.33
CA LEU A 47 -8.05 9.03 3.86
C LEU A 47 -8.07 10.43 3.25
N ASN A 48 -8.67 11.38 3.99
CA ASN A 48 -8.85 12.77 3.59
C ASN A 48 -8.29 13.74 4.65
N ASP A 49 -7.59 13.24 5.66
CA ASP A 49 -7.09 14.03 6.77
C ASP A 49 -5.62 13.70 7.07
N GLY A 50 -4.80 14.75 7.04
CA GLY A 50 -3.38 14.72 7.39
C GLY A 50 -2.39 14.31 6.30
N GLU A 51 -1.11 14.53 6.58
CA GLU A 51 0.04 14.32 5.68
C GLU A 51 0.15 12.90 5.11
N LEU A 52 -0.44 11.88 5.75
CA LEU A 52 -0.43 10.50 5.27
C LEU A 52 -1.53 10.24 4.25
N GLY A 53 -2.72 10.81 4.43
CA GLY A 53 -3.90 10.58 3.58
C GLY A 53 -3.70 10.91 2.12
N ALA A 54 -3.00 12.01 1.87
CA ALA A 54 -2.66 12.48 0.54
C ALA A 54 -1.52 11.69 -0.13
N THR A 55 -0.85 10.78 0.57
CA THR A 55 0.30 10.06 0.00
C THR A 55 -0.16 8.94 -0.93
N LEU A 56 0.60 8.73 -2.01
CA LEU A 56 0.42 7.60 -2.92
C LEU A 56 0.36 6.26 -2.16
N LEU A 57 1.22 6.11 -1.16
CA LEU A 57 1.30 4.90 -0.33
C LEU A 57 -0.03 4.61 0.40
N ARG A 58 -0.66 5.62 1.02
CA ARG A 58 -1.94 5.45 1.71
C ARG A 58 -3.09 5.17 0.75
N LYS A 59 -3.09 5.80 -0.43
CA LYS A 59 -4.08 5.55 -1.49
C LYS A 59 -3.97 4.12 -2.03
N VAL A 60 -2.76 3.62 -2.28
CA VAL A 60 -2.55 2.23 -2.68
C VAL A 60 -2.94 1.26 -1.58
N LEU A 61 -2.58 1.55 -0.31
CA LEU A 61 -3.02 0.74 0.83
C LEU A 61 -4.56 0.68 0.93
N PHE A 62 -5.24 1.80 0.69
CA PHE A 62 -6.70 1.83 0.68
C PHE A 62 -7.31 1.02 -0.45
N ALA A 63 -6.70 1.04 -1.64
CA ALA A 63 -7.14 0.22 -2.77
C ALA A 63 -7.09 -1.27 -2.43
N VAL A 64 -6.04 -1.71 -1.73
CA VAL A 64 -5.94 -3.08 -1.23
C VAL A 64 -7.03 -3.36 -0.19
N TYR A 65 -7.26 -2.45 0.76
CA TYR A 65 -8.36 -2.58 1.72
C TYR A 65 -9.72 -2.73 1.04
N LYS A 66 -10.07 -1.87 0.07
CA LYS A 66 -11.32 -1.97 -0.68
C LYS A 66 -11.45 -3.32 -1.40
N SER A 67 -10.36 -3.81 -1.96
CA SER A 67 -10.33 -5.11 -2.64
C SER A 67 -10.67 -6.26 -1.68
N ILE A 68 -10.18 -6.18 -0.43
CA ILE A 68 -10.44 -7.16 0.61
C ILE A 68 -11.87 -7.01 1.17
N ASP A 69 -12.26 -5.80 1.56
CA ASP A 69 -13.57 -5.47 2.15
C ASP A 69 -14.73 -5.90 1.25
N LYS A 70 -14.58 -5.69 -0.07
CA LYS A 70 -15.58 -6.06 -1.07
C LYS A 70 -15.34 -7.42 -1.70
N GLN A 71 -14.29 -8.12 -1.29
CA GLN A 71 -13.84 -9.38 -1.89
C GLN A 71 -13.77 -9.30 -3.43
N ASN A 72 -13.42 -8.12 -3.95
CA ASN A 72 -13.43 -7.80 -5.36
C ASN A 72 -12.32 -6.79 -5.68
N VAL A 73 -11.29 -7.25 -6.38
CA VAL A 73 -10.13 -6.44 -6.76
C VAL A 73 -10.50 -5.29 -7.70
N LYS A 74 -11.61 -5.40 -8.45
CA LYS A 74 -12.12 -4.31 -9.27
C LYS A 74 -12.47 -3.07 -8.45
N GLU A 75 -12.85 -3.22 -7.19
CA GLU A 75 -13.18 -2.08 -6.33
C GLU A 75 -11.94 -1.26 -5.95
N GLY A 76 -10.81 -1.95 -5.66
CA GLY A 76 -9.53 -1.29 -5.45
C GLY A 76 -8.97 -0.66 -6.72
N GLN A 77 -9.09 -1.36 -7.84
CA GLN A 77 -8.70 -0.84 -9.16
C GLN A 77 -9.49 0.42 -9.52
N ASN A 78 -10.82 0.36 -9.48
CA ASN A 78 -11.69 1.50 -9.80
C ASN A 78 -11.40 2.70 -8.90
N PHE A 79 -11.10 2.47 -7.62
CA PHE A 79 -10.68 3.53 -6.72
C PHE A 79 -9.41 4.24 -7.23
N LEU A 80 -8.35 3.52 -7.56
CA LEU A 80 -7.10 4.12 -8.06
C LEU A 80 -7.31 4.85 -9.39
N LEU A 81 -8.08 4.26 -10.30
CA LEU A 81 -8.38 4.88 -11.59
C LEU A 81 -9.23 6.15 -11.44
N THR A 82 -10.19 6.16 -10.52
CA THR A 82 -11.01 7.34 -10.23
C THR A 82 -10.18 8.43 -9.55
N GLU A 83 -9.32 8.07 -8.61
CA GLU A 83 -8.52 9.02 -7.83
C GLU A 83 -7.50 9.75 -8.70
N TYR A 84 -6.85 9.04 -9.63
CA TYR A 84 -5.81 9.63 -10.48
C TYR A 84 -6.28 9.97 -11.90
N GLY A 85 -7.42 9.45 -12.35
CA GLY A 85 -8.04 9.77 -13.64
C GLY A 85 -7.06 9.78 -14.80
N PHE A 86 -6.98 10.91 -15.49
CA PHE A 86 -6.07 11.12 -16.61
C PHE A 86 -4.59 11.01 -16.24
N GLU A 87 -4.20 11.40 -15.02
CA GLU A 87 -2.81 11.28 -14.57
C GLU A 87 -2.35 9.82 -14.55
N TYR A 88 -3.24 8.87 -14.22
CA TYR A 88 -2.90 7.45 -14.31
C TYR A 88 -2.48 7.06 -15.73
N GLN A 89 -3.14 7.59 -16.76
CA GLN A 89 -2.88 7.27 -18.17
C GLN A 89 -1.65 8.03 -18.72
N SER A 90 -1.45 9.28 -18.33
CA SER A 90 -0.39 10.12 -18.88
C SER A 90 0.93 10.05 -18.10
N ASN A 91 0.91 9.61 -16.84
CA ASN A 91 2.09 9.57 -15.98
C ASN A 91 2.61 8.14 -15.78
N LYS A 92 3.61 7.76 -16.60
CA LYS A 92 4.27 6.45 -16.47
C LYS A 92 4.92 6.25 -15.09
N SER A 93 5.51 7.29 -14.50
CA SER A 93 6.16 7.21 -13.19
C SER A 93 5.16 6.93 -12.07
N LEU A 94 3.95 7.50 -12.14
CA LEU A 94 2.86 7.19 -11.21
C LEU A 94 2.48 5.71 -11.28
N ARG A 95 2.28 5.16 -12.50
CA ARG A 95 1.96 3.73 -12.68
C ARG A 95 3.06 2.81 -12.16
N ASP A 96 4.31 3.16 -12.41
CA ASP A 96 5.48 2.41 -11.94
C ASP A 96 5.57 2.42 -10.41
N ASN A 97 5.35 3.58 -9.79
CA ASN A 97 5.32 3.70 -8.33
C ASN A 97 4.17 2.91 -7.69
N ILE A 98 2.95 2.96 -8.26
CA ILE A 98 1.83 2.13 -7.80
C ILE A 98 2.19 0.65 -7.87
N SER A 99 2.78 0.21 -8.99
CA SER A 99 3.19 -1.18 -9.21
C SER A 99 4.25 -1.61 -8.19
N LYS A 100 5.26 -0.78 -7.94
CA LYS A 100 6.31 -1.03 -6.94
C LYS A 100 5.75 -1.16 -5.53
N ILE A 101 4.80 -0.30 -5.14
CA ILE A 101 4.17 -0.38 -3.82
C ILE A 101 3.37 -1.68 -3.67
N LEU A 102 2.56 -2.02 -4.67
CA LEU A 102 1.77 -3.25 -4.62
C LEU A 102 2.65 -4.50 -4.64
N GLU A 103 3.74 -4.49 -5.42
CA GLU A 103 4.71 -5.60 -5.44
C GLU A 103 5.34 -5.78 -4.06
N TYR A 104 5.74 -4.69 -3.42
CA TYR A 104 6.23 -4.73 -2.04
C TYR A 104 5.18 -5.32 -1.08
N PHE A 105 3.93 -4.86 -1.13
CA PHE A 105 2.85 -5.42 -0.31
C PHE A 105 2.62 -6.91 -0.58
N SER A 106 2.77 -7.36 -1.83
CA SER A 106 2.63 -8.77 -2.21
C SER A 106 3.69 -9.67 -1.60
N LEU A 107 4.81 -9.11 -1.14
CA LEU A 107 5.92 -9.86 -0.52
C LEU A 107 5.89 -9.79 1.02
N LEU A 108 5.07 -8.92 1.62
CA LEU A 108 5.04 -8.70 3.06
C LEU A 108 4.66 -9.95 3.87
N HIS A 109 3.78 -10.82 3.34
CA HIS A 109 3.40 -12.06 4.02
C HIS A 109 4.57 -13.00 4.35
N ASN A 110 5.66 -12.94 3.57
CA ASN A 110 6.87 -13.74 3.82
C ASN A 110 7.52 -13.40 5.18
N GLN A 111 7.28 -12.19 5.68
CA GLN A 111 7.86 -11.68 6.92
C GLN A 111 6.80 -11.42 7.99
N LEU A 112 5.60 -11.05 7.56
CA LEU A 112 4.47 -10.66 8.40
C LEU A 112 3.30 -11.58 8.07
N LYS A 113 3.19 -12.73 8.75
CA LYS A 113 2.13 -13.71 8.46
C LYS A 113 0.72 -13.10 8.46
N HIS A 114 0.48 -12.09 9.31
CA HIS A 114 -0.80 -11.37 9.38
C HIS A 114 -1.10 -10.49 8.16
N TRP A 115 -0.15 -10.31 7.24
CA TRP A 115 -0.35 -9.62 5.97
C TRP A 115 -0.78 -10.54 4.82
N GLN A 116 -0.94 -11.85 5.04
CA GLN A 116 -1.22 -12.81 3.97
C GLN A 116 -2.34 -12.38 3.03
N THR A 117 -3.53 -12.08 3.56
CA THR A 117 -4.69 -11.63 2.77
C THR A 117 -4.40 -10.36 1.97
N ALA A 118 -3.69 -9.40 2.58
CA ALA A 118 -3.30 -8.17 1.91
C ALA A 118 -2.27 -8.39 0.81
N SER A 119 -1.31 -9.30 1.01
CA SER A 119 -0.32 -9.66 0.01
C SER A 119 -0.95 -10.35 -1.20
N GLU A 120 -1.91 -11.26 -0.96
CA GLU A 120 -2.66 -11.92 -2.03
C GLU A 120 -3.50 -10.91 -2.84
N ALA A 121 -4.26 -10.05 -2.15
CA ALA A 121 -5.03 -8.99 -2.80
C ALA A 121 -4.14 -8.03 -3.61
N SER A 122 -2.98 -7.66 -3.06
CA SER A 122 -2.00 -6.80 -3.74
C SER A 122 -1.49 -7.45 -5.04
N LYS A 123 -1.16 -8.75 -5.00
CA LYS A 123 -0.69 -9.48 -6.19
C LYS A 123 -1.72 -9.47 -7.32
N ILE A 124 -2.98 -9.72 -6.99
CA ILE A 124 -4.07 -9.73 -7.99
C ILE A 124 -4.33 -8.30 -8.51
N LEU A 125 -4.27 -7.30 -7.63
CA LEU A 125 -4.44 -5.90 -8.01
C LEU A 125 -3.35 -5.40 -8.96
N ILE A 126 -2.09 -5.84 -8.81
CA ILE A 126 -1.02 -5.55 -9.80
C ILE A 126 -1.43 -6.06 -11.19
N THR A 127 -1.89 -7.31 -11.28
CA THR A 127 -2.30 -7.90 -12.54
C THR A 127 -3.47 -7.14 -13.16
N ALA A 128 -4.47 -6.76 -12.35
CA ALA A 128 -5.60 -5.95 -12.81
C ALA A 128 -5.13 -4.59 -13.38
N MET A 129 -4.29 -3.87 -12.63
CA MET A 129 -3.78 -2.55 -13.02
C MET A 129 -2.92 -2.59 -14.30
N LYS A 130 -2.13 -3.65 -14.48
CA LYS A 130 -1.34 -3.87 -15.71
C LYS A 130 -2.22 -4.12 -16.93
N ASN A 131 -3.32 -4.86 -16.77
CA ASN A 131 -4.26 -5.15 -17.85
C ASN A 131 -5.09 -3.94 -18.28
N GLU A 132 -5.25 -2.93 -17.42
CA GLU A 132 -5.92 -1.66 -17.74
C GLU A 132 -5.04 -0.69 -18.54
N SER A 133 -3.76 -1.00 -18.74
CA SER A 133 -2.80 -0.09 -19.39
C SER A 133 -2.92 -0.07 -20.92
N ILE A 134 -4.12 -0.24 -21.46
CA ILE A 134 -4.43 -0.36 -22.90
C ILE A 134 -5.26 0.84 -23.35
#